data_AF-A0A2N9NKR7-F1
#
_entry.id   AF-A0A2N9NKR7-F1
#
_cell.length_a   1.000
_cell.length_b   1.000
_cell.length_c   1.000
_cell.angle_alpha   90.00
_cell.angle_beta   90.00
_cell.angle_gamma   90.00
#
_symmetry.space_group_name_H-M   'P 1'
#
loop_
_entity.id
_entity.type
_entity.pdbx_description
1 polymer ?
#
loop_
_entity_poly.entity_id
_entity_poly.type
_entity_poly.pdbx_seq_one_letter_code
_entity_poly.pdbx_strand_id
1 'polypeptide(L)'
;MLTASSDYNLLSAFAARRTNGALTLLVINKDSLSTFTAQIALTNFTPNAAVTIYSYGMPQDNAANTGLGSSDIARSNLFVPGTNFTYAFAPYSVTVFAFAPTPPTLTALPMVPGATQFVLRLQAQPGAPYVLQVSTNLTTWTPSTTNTPAAPLVNLTNSVPAETPRQFWRAVWEP
;
A
#
# COMPACT_ATOMS: atom_id res chain seq x y z
N MET A 1 0.67 -3.94 -15.63
CA MET A 1 -0.72 -4.31 -15.31
C MET A 1 -0.69 -5.14 -14.04
N LEU A 2 -1.51 -4.82 -13.02
CA LEU A 2 -1.60 -5.66 -11.82
C LEU A 2 -2.45 -6.88 -12.13
N THR A 3 -2.04 -8.05 -11.66
CA THR A 3 -2.81 -9.29 -11.80
C THR A 3 -3.64 -9.52 -10.54
N ALA A 4 -4.93 -9.79 -10.72
CA ALA A 4 -5.80 -10.31 -9.67
C ALA A 4 -6.44 -11.60 -10.19
N SER A 5 -6.54 -12.61 -9.32
CA SER A 5 -7.16 -13.89 -9.64
C SER A 5 -8.12 -14.28 -8.52
N SER A 6 -9.19 -14.97 -8.89
CA SER A 6 -10.04 -15.68 -7.95
C SER A 6 -10.12 -17.14 -8.39
N ASP A 7 -10.17 -18.04 -7.42
CA ASP A 7 -10.40 -19.46 -7.58
C ASP A 7 -11.89 -19.83 -7.62
N TYR A 8 -12.79 -18.84 -7.48
CA TYR A 8 -14.23 -19.06 -7.46
C TYR A 8 -14.96 -18.26 -8.55
N ASN A 9 -15.71 -18.95 -9.42
CA ASN A 9 -16.27 -18.34 -10.62
C ASN A 9 -17.30 -17.21 -10.37
N LEU A 10 -18.01 -17.26 -9.24
CA LEU A 10 -18.99 -16.23 -8.87
C LEU A 10 -18.38 -15.06 -8.08
N LEU A 11 -17.09 -15.11 -7.77
CA LEU A 11 -16.37 -14.04 -7.09
C LEU A 11 -15.28 -13.50 -8.04
N SER A 12 -15.54 -12.37 -8.68
CA SER A 12 -14.55 -11.76 -9.60
C SER A 12 -13.71 -10.74 -8.86
N ALA A 13 -12.39 -10.72 -9.12
CA ALA A 13 -11.45 -9.82 -8.48
C ALA A 13 -10.66 -9.02 -9.53
N PHE A 14 -10.50 -7.73 -9.31
CA PHE A 14 -9.72 -6.82 -10.15
C PHE A 14 -8.89 -5.90 -9.28
N ALA A 15 -7.64 -5.63 -9.67
CA ALA A 15 -6.76 -4.77 -8.90
C ALA A 15 -6.10 -3.70 -9.77
N ALA A 16 -5.93 -2.52 -9.20
CA ALA A 16 -5.23 -1.42 -9.84
C ALA A 16 -4.34 -0.69 -8.83
N ARG A 17 -3.14 -0.31 -9.27
CA ARG A 17 -2.25 0.57 -8.51
C ARG A 17 -2.50 2.01 -8.96
N ARG A 18 -2.73 2.90 -8.00
CA ARG A 18 -2.97 4.32 -8.23
C ARG A 18 -1.66 5.09 -8.32
N THR A 19 -1.73 6.28 -8.91
CA THR A 19 -0.62 7.24 -9.04
C THR A 19 -0.12 7.81 -7.71
N ASN A 20 -0.78 7.52 -6.59
CA ASN A 20 -0.32 7.86 -5.24
C ASN A 20 0.27 6.64 -4.51
N GLY A 21 0.56 5.56 -5.24
CA GLY A 21 1.10 4.31 -4.69
C GLY A 21 0.07 3.40 -4.03
N ALA A 22 -1.17 3.86 -3.80
CA ALA A 22 -2.24 3.07 -3.20
C ALA A 22 -2.67 1.89 -4.09
N LEU A 23 -3.08 0.79 -3.45
CA LEU A 23 -3.70 -0.34 -4.12
C LEU A 23 -5.21 -0.24 -3.98
N THR A 24 -5.90 -0.50 -5.09
CA THR A 24 -7.33 -0.80 -5.07
C THR A 24 -7.59 -2.22 -5.47
N LEU A 25 -8.46 -2.87 -4.71
CA LEU A 25 -9.02 -4.19 -5.03
C LEU A 25 -10.54 -4.04 -5.14
N LEU A 26 -11.08 -4.37 -6.30
CA LEU A 26 -12.50 -4.53 -6.57
C LEU A 26 -12.83 -6.01 -6.52
N VAL A 27 -13.83 -6.38 -5.73
CA VAL A 27 -14.38 -7.73 -5.70
C VAL A 27 -15.88 -7.66 -5.96
N ILE A 28 -16.38 -8.53 -6.84
CA ILE A 28 -17.78 -8.61 -7.22
C ILE A 28 -18.29 -10.00 -6.87
N ASN A 29 -19.26 -10.08 -5.97
CA ASN A 29 -20.05 -11.29 -5.74
C ASN A 29 -21.28 -11.28 -6.65
N LYS A 30 -21.33 -12.24 -7.57
CA LYS A 30 -22.40 -12.40 -8.57
C LYS A 30 -23.48 -13.40 -8.14
N ASP A 31 -23.37 -14.01 -6.96
CA ASP A 31 -24.41 -14.91 -6.44
C ASP A 31 -25.53 -14.11 -5.80
N SER A 32 -26.78 -14.53 -6.02
CA SER A 32 -27.97 -13.84 -5.54
C SER A 32 -28.36 -14.16 -4.10
N LEU A 33 -27.80 -15.22 -3.52
CA LEU A 33 -28.25 -15.78 -2.24
C LEU A 33 -27.10 -15.91 -1.22
N SER A 34 -25.92 -16.24 -1.71
CA SER A 34 -24.81 -16.70 -0.88
C SER A 34 -23.84 -15.57 -0.58
N THR A 35 -23.53 -15.42 0.71
CA THR A 35 -22.35 -14.66 1.13
C THR A 35 -21.13 -15.54 0.96
N PHE A 36 -20.12 -15.06 0.24
CA PHE A 36 -18.84 -15.75 0.12
C PHE A 36 -17.81 -15.14 1.05
N THR A 37 -17.26 -15.97 1.93
CA THR A 37 -16.11 -15.62 2.75
C THR A 37 -14.85 -16.06 2.02
N ALA A 38 -14.01 -15.10 1.62
CA ALA A 38 -12.78 -15.39 0.88
C ALA A 38 -11.55 -14.89 1.64
N GLN A 39 -10.46 -15.65 1.52
CA GLN A 39 -9.14 -15.20 1.91
C GLN A 39 -8.54 -14.36 0.79
N ILE A 40 -8.06 -13.17 1.15
CA ILE A 40 -7.39 -12.23 0.26
C ILE A 40 -5.90 -12.24 0.61
N ALA A 41 -5.07 -12.44 -0.42
CA ALA A 41 -3.62 -12.38 -0.32
C ALA A 41 -3.09 -11.26 -1.21
N LEU A 42 -2.37 -10.31 -0.60
CA LEU A 42 -1.67 -9.23 -1.30
C LEU A 42 -0.20 -9.62 -1.47
N THR A 43 0.27 -9.69 -2.70
CA THR A 43 1.67 -9.97 -3.02
C THR A 43 2.35 -8.70 -3.51
N ASN A 44 3.63 -8.52 -3.14
CA ASN A 44 4.42 -7.33 -3.47
C ASN A 44 3.77 -5.99 -3.07
N PHE A 45 2.88 -6.02 -2.07
CA PHE A 45 2.24 -4.83 -1.52
C PHE A 45 2.05 -4.97 -0.01
N THR A 46 2.63 -4.06 0.77
CA THR A 46 2.39 -3.97 2.22
C THR A 46 1.38 -2.85 2.50
N PRO A 47 0.14 -3.17 2.92
CA PRO A 47 -0.87 -2.17 3.22
C PRO A 47 -0.60 -1.52 4.59
N ASN A 48 -0.98 -0.25 4.70
CA ASN A 48 -1.34 0.31 5.99
C ASN A 48 -2.51 -0.50 6.56
N ALA A 49 -2.47 -0.79 7.87
CA ALA A 49 -3.47 -1.65 8.49
C ALA A 49 -4.88 -1.07 8.45
N ALA A 50 -5.05 0.25 8.36
CA ALA A 50 -6.36 0.87 8.18
C ALA A 50 -6.75 0.89 6.69
N VAL A 51 -7.78 0.13 6.34
CA VAL A 51 -8.30 0.02 4.97
C VAL A 51 -9.67 0.65 4.90
N THR A 52 -9.88 1.55 3.94
CA THR A 52 -11.21 2.05 3.63
C THR A 52 -11.90 1.11 2.65
N ILE A 53 -13.14 0.76 2.95
CA ILE A 53 -13.99 -0.07 2.10
C ILE A 53 -15.16 0.78 1.59
N TYR A 54 -15.45 0.62 0.31
CA TYR A 54 -16.67 1.11 -0.33
C TYR A 54 -17.47 -0.09 -0.80
N SER A 55 -18.77 -0.10 -0.56
CA SER A 55 -19.63 -1.19 -1.03
C SER A 55 -20.96 -0.70 -1.57
N TYR A 56 -21.46 -1.43 -2.56
CA TYR A 56 -22.78 -1.27 -3.13
C TYR A 56 -23.34 -2.66 -3.42
N GLY A 57 -24.63 -2.87 -3.19
CA GLY A 57 -25.27 -4.14 -3.54
C GLY A 57 -26.73 -4.17 -3.11
N MET A 58 -27.24 -5.38 -2.92
CA MET A 58 -28.64 -5.63 -2.60
C MET A 58 -29.24 -4.73 -1.48
N PRO A 59 -28.55 -4.40 -0.37
CA PRO A 59 -29.09 -3.45 0.61
C PRO A 59 -29.37 -2.06 0.05
N GLN A 60 -28.47 -1.52 -0.78
CA GLN A 60 -28.63 -0.21 -1.44
C GLN A 60 -29.71 -0.26 -2.52
N ASP A 61 -29.79 -1.35 -3.29
CA ASP A 61 -30.85 -1.56 -4.28
C ASP A 61 -32.23 -1.60 -3.62
N ASN A 62 -32.36 -2.34 -2.51
CA ASN A 62 -33.59 -2.42 -1.73
C ASN A 62 -33.98 -1.06 -1.14
N ALA A 63 -33.00 -0.28 -0.67
CA ALA A 63 -33.25 1.07 -0.17
C ALA A 63 -33.72 2.02 -1.29
N ALA A 64 -33.14 1.91 -2.49
CA ALA A 64 -33.58 2.67 -3.66
C ALA A 64 -35.01 2.29 -4.08
N ASN A 65 -35.35 1.00 -4.05
CA ASN A 65 -36.68 0.51 -4.42
C ASN A 65 -37.77 0.88 -3.41
N THR A 66 -37.47 0.82 -2.11
CA THR A 66 -38.47 1.04 -1.04
C THR A 66 -38.51 2.47 -0.51
N GLY A 67 -37.46 3.27 -0.76
CA GLY A 67 -37.27 4.58 -0.14
C GLY A 67 -36.84 4.52 1.34
N LEU A 68 -36.51 3.33 1.85
CA LEU A 68 -36.11 3.11 3.25
C LEU A 68 -34.63 2.75 3.35
N GLY A 69 -33.87 3.55 4.10
CA GLY A 69 -32.42 3.38 4.26
C GLY A 69 -31.61 4.25 3.29
N SER A 70 -30.35 3.89 3.06
CA SER A 70 -29.44 4.62 2.16
C SER A 70 -29.27 3.86 0.84
N SER A 71 -29.57 4.53 -0.27
CA SER A 71 -29.31 4.04 -1.63
C SER A 71 -27.92 4.44 -2.17
N ASP A 72 -27.13 5.18 -1.38
CA ASP A 72 -25.78 5.59 -1.75
C ASP A 72 -24.74 4.52 -1.39
N ILE A 73 -23.54 4.64 -1.98
CA ILE A 73 -22.38 3.80 -1.69
C ILE A 73 -22.11 3.82 -0.18
N ALA A 74 -22.10 2.63 0.43
CA ALA A 74 -21.72 2.50 1.82
C ALA A 74 -20.20 2.62 1.97
N ARG A 75 -19.75 3.25 3.05
CA ARG A 75 -18.34 3.36 3.42
C ARG A 75 -18.10 2.80 4.81
N SER A 76 -17.08 1.97 4.96
CA SER A 76 -16.64 1.44 6.24
C SER A 76 -15.11 1.36 6.32
N ASN A 77 -14.60 0.98 7.48
CA ASN A 77 -13.17 0.75 7.69
C ASN A 77 -12.96 -0.70 8.14
N LEU A 78 -11.86 -1.30 7.68
CA LEU A 78 -11.40 -2.60 8.10
C LEU A 78 -9.96 -2.49 8.61
N PHE A 79 -9.68 -3.14 9.74
CA PHE A 79 -8.32 -3.30 10.22
C PHE A 79 -7.72 -4.61 9.68
N VAL A 80 -6.61 -4.49 8.97
CA VAL A 80 -5.93 -5.60 8.30
C VAL A 80 -4.46 -5.62 8.77
N PRO A 81 -4.05 -6.50 9.70
CA PRO A 81 -2.72 -6.45 10.31
C PRO A 81 -1.57 -6.88 9.38
N GLY A 82 -1.83 -7.21 8.12
CA GLY A 82 -0.82 -7.71 7.21
C GLY A 82 -1.32 -7.83 5.76
N THR A 83 -0.71 -8.74 5.01
CA THR A 83 -1.01 -8.95 3.59
C THR A 83 -2.01 -10.07 3.33
N ASN A 84 -2.42 -10.80 4.37
CA ASN A 84 -3.38 -11.88 4.29
C ASN A 84 -4.51 -11.61 5.28
N PHE A 85 -5.75 -11.67 4.80
CA PHE A 85 -6.93 -11.46 5.62
C PHE A 85 -8.17 -12.06 4.98
N THR A 86 -9.24 -12.17 5.76
CA THR A 86 -10.51 -12.73 5.30
C THR A 86 -11.58 -11.64 5.24
N TYR A 87 -12.44 -11.70 4.23
CA TYR A 87 -13.59 -10.81 4.12
C TYR A 87 -14.82 -11.56 3.60
N ALA A 88 -16.00 -11.18 4.10
CA ALA A 88 -17.28 -11.74 3.69
C ALA A 88 -17.98 -10.81 2.68
N PHE A 89 -18.20 -11.30 1.46
CA PHE A 89 -18.84 -10.58 0.37
C PHE A 89 -20.31 -10.95 0.30
N ALA A 90 -21.19 -9.99 0.60
CA ALA A 90 -22.64 -10.18 0.55
C ALA A 90 -23.12 -10.59 -0.86
N PRO A 91 -24.30 -11.22 -1.01
CA PRO A 91 -24.86 -11.56 -2.32
C PRO A 91 -25.12 -10.30 -3.15
N TYR A 92 -24.98 -10.41 -4.47
CA TYR A 92 -25.11 -9.31 -5.43
C TYR A 92 -24.48 -8.02 -4.91
N SER A 93 -23.18 -8.07 -4.68
CA SER A 93 -22.43 -6.94 -4.13
C SER A 93 -21.15 -6.66 -4.90
N VAL A 94 -20.77 -5.40 -4.83
CA VAL A 94 -19.51 -4.86 -5.29
C VAL A 94 -18.83 -4.23 -4.08
N THR A 95 -17.60 -4.67 -3.81
CA THR A 95 -16.78 -4.19 -2.70
C THR A 95 -15.45 -3.69 -3.23
N VAL A 96 -15.09 -2.45 -2.90
CA VAL A 96 -13.80 -1.84 -3.25
C VAL A 96 -13.02 -1.58 -1.98
N PHE A 97 -11.84 -2.18 -1.88
CA PHE A 97 -10.84 -1.88 -0.87
C PHE A 97 -9.88 -0.82 -1.40
N ALA A 98 -9.61 0.20 -0.60
CA ALA A 98 -8.56 1.18 -0.84
C ALA A 98 -7.47 1.03 0.23
N PHE A 99 -6.34 0.45 -0.17
CA PHE A 99 -5.17 0.27 0.69
C PHE A 99 -4.18 1.40 0.46
N ALA A 100 -3.90 2.18 1.49
CA ALA A 100 -2.73 3.05 1.49
C ALA A 100 -1.46 2.19 1.63
N PRO A 101 -0.34 2.53 0.98
CA PRO A 101 0.93 1.85 1.23
C PRO A 101 1.43 2.21 2.64
N THR A 102 2.14 1.28 3.28
CA THR A 102 2.87 1.61 4.51
C THR A 102 3.91 2.70 4.23
N PRO A 103 3.96 3.79 5.03
CA PRO A 103 4.98 4.83 4.86
C PRO A 103 6.40 4.23 4.92
N PRO A 104 7.34 4.70 4.07
CA PRO A 104 8.71 4.22 4.14
C PRO A 104 9.38 4.70 5.43
N THR A 105 10.25 3.87 5.99
CA THR A 105 11.13 4.26 7.11
C THR A 105 12.59 4.14 6.69
N LEU A 106 13.41 5.04 7.21
CA LEU A 106 14.83 5.10 6.90
C LEU A 106 15.61 5.16 8.21
N THR A 107 16.47 4.17 8.43
CA THR A 107 17.24 4.04 9.67
C THR A 107 18.73 3.96 9.34
N ALA A 108 19.55 4.79 9.97
CA ALA A 108 21.00 4.67 9.89
C ALA A 108 21.50 3.53 10.78
N LEU A 109 22.34 2.66 10.22
CA LEU A 109 23.04 1.65 11.02
C LEU A 109 24.28 2.26 11.69
N PRO A 110 24.71 1.74 12.85
CA PRO A 110 25.91 2.22 13.53
C PRO A 110 27.14 2.19 12.61
N MET A 111 27.94 3.25 12.67
CA MET A 111 29.17 3.42 11.88
C MET A 111 30.40 3.32 12.80
N VAL A 112 31.48 2.71 12.32
CA VAL A 112 32.78 2.70 13.00
C VAL A 112 33.43 4.08 12.83
N PRO A 113 34.04 4.66 13.89
CA PRO A 113 34.80 5.90 13.76
C PRO A 113 35.86 5.83 12.66
N GLY A 114 35.93 6.84 11.79
CA GLY A 114 36.85 6.89 10.66
C GLY A 114 36.40 6.14 9.41
N ALA A 115 35.22 5.50 9.41
CA ALA A 115 34.66 4.91 8.20
C ALA A 115 34.28 6.00 7.18
N THR A 116 34.53 5.72 5.91
CA THR A 116 34.17 6.58 4.77
C THR A 116 32.78 6.25 4.19
N GLN A 117 32.13 5.23 4.75
CA GLN A 117 30.84 4.73 4.31
C GLN A 117 29.95 4.41 5.51
N PHE A 118 28.64 4.54 5.30
CA PHE A 118 27.61 4.16 6.26
C PHE A 118 26.46 3.47 5.53
N VAL A 119 25.64 2.75 6.28
CA VAL A 119 24.50 2.02 5.74
C VAL A 119 23.20 2.64 6.21
N LEU A 120 22.32 2.95 5.26
CA LEU A 120 20.93 3.27 5.50
C LEU A 120 20.10 2.02 5.24
N ARG A 121 19.31 1.61 6.22
CA ARG A 121 18.29 0.58 6.08
C ARG A 121 16.98 1.25 5.70
N LEU A 122 16.53 1.01 4.48
CA LEU A 122 15.25 1.49 3.95
C LEU A 122 14.22 0.38 4.05
N GLN A 123 13.15 0.62 4.81
CA GLN A 123 11.95 -0.20 4.77
C GLN A 123 10.92 0.51 3.90
N ALA A 124 10.49 -0.13 2.82
CA ALA A 124 9.70 0.53 1.78
C ALA A 124 8.91 -0.46 0.93
N GLN A 125 8.05 0.05 0.06
CA GLN A 125 7.25 -0.79 -0.83
C GLN A 125 8.12 -1.42 -1.93
N PRO A 126 8.12 -2.75 -2.10
CA PRO A 126 8.81 -3.39 -3.20
C PRO A 126 8.33 -2.89 -4.57
N GLY A 127 9.26 -2.75 -5.53
CA GLY A 127 8.98 -2.32 -6.89
C GLY A 127 8.54 -0.86 -7.02
N ALA A 128 8.66 -0.04 -5.98
CA ALA A 128 8.40 1.39 -6.02
C ALA A 128 9.72 2.18 -6.02
N PRO A 129 9.86 3.27 -6.82
CA PRO A 129 11.06 4.11 -6.79
C PRO A 129 11.10 4.96 -5.51
N TYR A 130 12.28 5.02 -4.89
CA TYR A 130 12.57 5.92 -3.77
C TYR A 130 13.87 6.67 -4.03
N VAL A 131 13.78 8.00 -4.05
CA VAL A 131 14.93 8.88 -4.13
C VAL A 131 15.47 9.12 -2.73
N LEU A 132 16.72 8.73 -2.48
CA LEU A 132 17.46 9.21 -1.34
C LEU A 132 17.85 10.66 -1.60
N GLN A 133 17.44 11.53 -0.70
CA GLN A 133 17.81 12.94 -0.70
C GLN A 133 18.71 13.23 0.48
N VAL A 134 19.70 14.08 0.25
CA VAL A 134 20.65 14.56 1.25
C VAL A 134 20.51 16.06 1.44
N SER A 135 20.69 16.50 2.68
CA SER A 135 20.68 17.90 3.08
C SER A 135 21.76 18.17 4.12
N THR A 136 22.33 19.37 4.11
CA THR A 136 23.27 19.85 5.14
C THR A 136 22.60 20.78 6.15
N ASN A 137 21.37 21.23 5.89
CA ASN A 137 20.67 22.28 6.65
C ASN A 137 19.20 21.96 6.95
N LEU A 138 18.72 20.76 6.61
CA LEU A 138 17.32 20.31 6.71
C LEU A 138 16.29 21.07 5.86
N THR A 139 16.71 22.11 5.12
CA THR A 139 15.82 22.94 4.29
C THR A 139 16.01 22.66 2.80
N THR A 140 17.25 22.61 2.34
CA THR A 140 17.60 22.32 0.95
C THR A 140 17.93 20.85 0.80
N TRP A 141 17.16 20.14 -0.02
CA TRP A 141 17.31 18.71 -0.25
C TRP A 141 17.73 18.47 -1.69
N THR A 142 18.79 17.69 -1.87
CA THR A 142 19.32 17.33 -3.20
C THR A 142 19.22 15.83 -3.42
N PRO A 143 18.85 15.37 -4.62
CA PRO A 143 18.82 13.95 -4.92
C PRO A 143 20.23 13.36 -4.91
N SER A 144 20.39 12.19 -4.28
CA SER A 144 21.64 11.45 -4.22
C SER A 144 21.57 10.18 -5.08
N THR A 145 20.58 9.32 -4.83
CA THR A 145 20.38 8.06 -5.58
C THR A 145 18.91 7.73 -5.70
N THR A 146 18.53 7.03 -6.76
CA THR A 146 17.17 6.45 -6.93
C THR A 146 17.27 4.95 -6.79
N ASN A 147 16.47 4.39 -5.88
CA ASN A 147 16.49 2.99 -5.51
C ASN A 147 15.11 2.38 -5.73
N THR A 148 15.04 1.21 -6.37
CA THR A 148 13.80 0.44 -6.54
C THR A 148 13.95 -0.88 -5.78
N PRO A 149 13.53 -0.94 -4.50
CA PRO A 149 13.75 -2.13 -3.67
C PRO A 149 13.02 -3.35 -4.25
N ALA A 150 13.71 -4.48 -4.38
CA ALA A 150 13.08 -5.75 -4.73
C ALA A 150 12.44 -6.46 -3.52
N ALA A 151 12.80 -6.04 -2.30
CA ALA A 151 12.30 -6.58 -1.04
C ALA A 151 11.84 -5.44 -0.11
N PRO A 152 10.99 -5.73 0.91
CA PRO A 152 10.48 -4.71 1.82
C PRO A 152 11.54 -4.01 2.67
N LEU A 153 12.73 -4.60 2.78
CA LEU A 153 13.85 -4.09 3.55
C LEU A 153 15.13 -4.18 2.72
N VAL A 154 15.81 -3.06 2.52
CA VAL A 154 17.07 -2.99 1.76
C VAL A 154 18.11 -2.18 2.52
N ASN A 155 19.36 -2.65 2.45
CA ASN A 155 20.53 -1.93 2.97
C ASN A 155 21.15 -1.13 1.81
N LEU A 156 21.30 0.17 2.00
CA LEU A 156 21.85 1.10 1.02
C LEU A 156 23.17 1.64 1.58
N THR A 157 24.27 1.34 0.90
CA THR A 157 25.61 1.85 1.27
C THR A 157 25.80 3.22 0.67
N ASN A 158 26.14 4.20 1.52
CA ASN A 158 26.30 5.59 1.15
C ASN A 158 27.68 6.06 1.60
N SER A 159 28.29 6.96 0.83
CA SER A 159 29.57 7.56 1.19
C SER A 159 29.35 8.73 2.15
N VAL A 160 30.28 8.92 3.09
CA VAL A 160 30.37 10.14 3.90
C VAL A 160 31.45 11.03 3.29
N PRO A 161 31.10 12.11 2.58
CA PRO A 161 32.09 13.04 2.05
C PRO A 161 32.81 13.75 3.20
N ALA A 162 34.15 13.72 3.18
CA ALA A 162 35.00 14.35 4.21
C ALA A 162 34.73 15.86 4.36
N GLU A 163 34.33 16.52 3.26
CA GLU A 163 34.08 17.97 3.19
C GLU A 163 32.74 18.40 3.83
N THR A 164 31.84 17.46 4.16
CA THR A 164 30.51 17.77 4.71
C THR A 164 30.19 16.91 5.93
N PRO A 165 30.65 17.28 7.14
CA PRO A 165 30.56 16.42 8.32
C PRO A 165 29.15 16.32 8.93
N ARG A 166 28.19 17.11 8.47
CA ARG A 166 26.78 17.06 8.92
C ARG A 166 25.86 16.88 7.74
N GLN A 167 25.27 15.69 7.64
CA GLN A 167 24.31 15.34 6.59
C GLN A 167 23.06 14.74 7.20
N PHE A 168 21.93 15.11 6.62
CA PHE A 168 20.62 14.57 6.91
C PHE A 168 20.11 13.85 5.67
N TRP A 169 19.46 12.71 5.88
CA TRP A 169 19.02 11.84 4.80
C TRP A 169 17.53 11.56 4.94
N ARG A 170 16.82 11.56 3.82
CA ARG A 170 15.42 11.12 3.74
C ARG A 170 15.19 10.31 2.47
N ALA A 171 14.21 9.41 2.52
CA ALA A 171 13.73 8.71 1.35
C ALA A 171 12.40 9.33 0.90
N VAL A 172 12.28 9.66 -0.38
CA VAL A 172 11.07 10.21 -0.98
C VAL A 172 10.58 9.27 -2.05
N TRP A 173 9.31 8.89 -2.00
CA TRP A 173 8.68 8.10 -3.05
C TRP A 173 8.52 8.94 -4.33
N GLU A 174 8.86 8.37 -5.48
CA GLU A 174 8.67 9.00 -6.79
C GLU A 174 7.85 8.04 -7.69
N PRO A 175 6.74 8.48 -8.31
CA PRO A 175 5.91 7.66 -9.20
C PRO A 175 6.61 7.22 -10.49
#